data_AF-A0A2X1D6L5-F1
#
_entry.id   AF-A0A2X1D6L5-F1
#
_cell.length_a   1.000
_cell.length_b   1.000
_cell.length_c   1.000
_cell.angle_alpha   90.00
_cell.angle_beta   90.00
_cell.angle_gamma   90.00
#
_symmetry.space_group_name_H-M   'P 1'
#
loop_
_entity.id
_entity.type
_entity.pdbx_description
1 polymer ?
#
loop_
_entity_poly.entity_id
_entity_poly.type
_entity_poly.pdbx_seq_one_letter_code
_entity_poly.pdbx_strand_id
1 'polypeptide(L)'
;MKGLDCLRQAFAWLKHKDLRQYIWLPLLINVLLYSIGMWALIRYFSALMNHFLPTDSWLAFLHWLLWPVIAVMIVVLVLYTFSLLANLIAAPFNGFLAAKVEALETGQAPDSGMSLAAEIWQSIAQEIRKTCFFLLWAIPILLTGFVPLLNLLTPFLWFAYSAYSAYLQYMDYPMANNGIFFYAAASYFAAAFKRYYRIWRYCFLFADDSAD
;
A
#
# COMPACT_ATOMS: atom_id res chain seq x y z
N MET A 1 14.25 7.09 -19.59
CA MET A 1 12.96 7.79 -19.82
C MET A 1 12.69 8.71 -18.64
N LYS A 2 12.14 9.91 -18.85
CA LYS A 2 11.79 10.81 -17.75
C LYS A 2 10.50 10.28 -17.10
N GLY A 3 10.35 10.43 -15.78
CA GLY A 3 9.19 9.85 -15.05
C GLY A 3 7.82 10.31 -15.57
N LEU A 4 7.73 11.52 -16.11
CA LEU A 4 6.53 12.06 -16.77
C LEU A 4 6.14 11.29 -18.04
N ASP A 5 7.12 10.81 -18.81
CA ASP A 5 6.87 10.05 -20.03
C ASP A 5 6.26 8.68 -19.68
N CYS A 6 6.77 8.03 -18.64
CA CYS A 6 6.23 6.77 -18.13
C CYS A 6 4.77 6.92 -17.66
N LEU A 7 4.43 8.00 -16.95
CA LEU A 7 3.06 8.27 -16.54
C LEU A 7 2.14 8.46 -17.74
N ARG A 8 2.56 9.26 -18.73
CA ARG A 8 1.76 9.47 -19.95
C ARG A 8 1.52 8.16 -20.70
N GLN A 9 2.53 7.31 -20.80
CA GLN A 9 2.42 6.00 -21.44
C GLN A 9 1.48 5.08 -20.63
N ALA A 10 1.58 5.07 -19.30
CA ALA A 10 0.65 4.31 -18.44
C ALA A 10 -0.81 4.73 -18.64
N PHE A 11 -1.09 6.04 -18.77
CA PHE A 11 -2.45 6.50 -19.09
C PHE A 11 -2.93 6.08 -20.48
N ALA A 12 -2.03 5.97 -21.46
CA ALA A 12 -2.37 5.44 -22.78
C ALA A 12 -2.72 3.94 -22.71
N TRP A 13 -1.98 3.17 -21.90
CA TRP A 13 -2.21 1.74 -21.68
C TRP A 13 -3.60 1.41 -21.14
N LEU A 14 -4.21 2.28 -20.32
CA LEU A 14 -5.58 2.11 -19.82
C LEU A 14 -6.64 1.93 -20.92
N LYS A 15 -6.38 2.44 -22.14
CA LYS A 15 -7.30 2.34 -23.27
C LYS A 15 -7.11 1.06 -24.10
N HIS A 16 -5.99 0.35 -23.90
CA HIS A 16 -5.63 -0.83 -24.68
C HIS A 16 -6.63 -1.98 -24.46
N LYS A 17 -7.19 -2.55 -25.53
CA LYS A 17 -8.31 -3.50 -25.45
C LYS A 17 -7.97 -4.74 -24.60
N ASP A 18 -6.77 -5.27 -24.76
CA ASP A 18 -6.33 -6.50 -24.10
C ASP A 18 -6.11 -6.33 -22.58
N LEU A 19 -5.95 -5.09 -22.11
CA LEU A 19 -5.72 -4.79 -20.69
C LEU A 19 -7.02 -4.50 -19.93
N ARG A 20 -8.10 -4.16 -20.63
CA ARG A 20 -9.36 -3.69 -20.02
C ARG A 20 -9.94 -4.67 -19.01
N GLN A 21 -9.90 -5.97 -19.30
CA GLN A 21 -10.44 -6.98 -18.39
C GLN A 21 -9.73 -7.00 -17.03
N TYR A 22 -8.41 -6.79 -17.02
CA TYR A 22 -7.60 -6.76 -15.79
C TYR A 22 -7.78 -5.46 -15.00
N ILE A 23 -8.40 -4.45 -15.59
CA ILE A 23 -8.72 -3.16 -14.94
C ILE A 23 -10.16 -3.19 -14.41
N TRP A 24 -11.13 -3.56 -15.25
CA TRP A 24 -12.55 -3.49 -14.89
C TRP A 24 -12.98 -4.56 -13.90
N LEU A 25 -12.39 -5.76 -13.96
CA LEU A 25 -12.78 -6.86 -13.06
C LEU A 25 -12.43 -6.57 -11.59
N PRO A 26 -11.19 -6.20 -11.21
CA PRO A 26 -10.91 -5.82 -9.83
C PRO A 26 -11.68 -4.56 -9.40
N LEU A 27 -11.92 -3.61 -10.31
CA LEU A 27 -12.77 -2.44 -10.02
C LEU A 27 -14.20 -2.85 -9.65
N LEU A 28 -14.82 -3.72 -10.45
CA LEU A 28 -16.19 -4.20 -10.21
C LEU A 28 -16.28 -4.96 -8.89
N ILE A 29 -15.31 -5.84 -8.62
CA ILE A 29 -15.24 -6.57 -7.35
C ILE A 29 -15.12 -5.58 -6.18
N ASN A 30 -14.28 -4.54 -6.32
CA ASN A 30 -14.12 -3.52 -5.28
C ASN A 30 -15.42 -2.73 -5.06
N VAL A 31 -16.12 -2.31 -6.12
CA VAL A 31 -17.42 -1.62 -6.02
C VAL A 31 -18.45 -2.50 -5.29
N LEU A 32 -18.52 -3.79 -5.62
CA LEU A 32 -19.42 -4.73 -4.95
C LEU A 32 -19.05 -4.90 -3.47
N LEU A 33 -17.76 -5.09 -3.18
CA LEU A 33 -17.24 -5.23 -1.82
C LEU A 33 -17.56 -3.99 -0.96
N TYR A 34 -17.31 -2.79 -1.49
CA TYR A 34 -17.60 -1.53 -0.82
C TYR A 34 -19.11 -1.34 -0.61
N SER A 35 -19.93 -1.70 -1.59
CA SER A 35 -21.39 -1.57 -1.51
C SER A 35 -21.96 -2.47 -0.41
N ILE A 36 -21.54 -3.74 -0.37
CA ILE A 36 -21.94 -4.69 0.66
C ILE A 36 -21.43 -4.24 2.03
N GLY A 37 -20.19 -3.77 2.09
CA GLY A 37 -19.56 -3.27 3.30
C GLY A 37 -20.25 -2.06 3.90
N MET A 38 -20.60 -1.08 3.04
CA MET A 38 -21.32 0.12 3.45
C MET A 38 -22.74 -0.20 3.90
N TRP A 39 -23.42 -1.10 3.19
CA TRP A 39 -24.73 -1.59 3.61
C TRP A 39 -24.67 -2.24 5.01
N ALA A 40 -23.67 -3.11 5.23
CA ALA A 40 -23.47 -3.75 6.53
C ALA A 40 -23.13 -2.72 7.62
N LEU A 41 -22.25 -1.76 7.33
CA LEU A 41 -21.91 -0.68 8.27
C LEU A 41 -23.17 0.07 8.69
N ILE A 42 -23.97 0.58 7.75
CA ILE A 42 -25.21 1.30 8.08
C ILE A 42 -26.17 0.42 8.89
N ARG A 43 -26.31 -0.86 8.53
CA ARG A 43 -27.23 -1.79 9.19
C ARG A 43 -26.81 -2.11 10.63
N TYR A 44 -25.53 -2.28 10.88
CA TYR A 44 -25.00 -2.75 12.16
C TYR A 44 -24.36 -1.63 13.01
N PHE A 45 -24.26 -0.39 12.50
CA PHE A 45 -23.58 0.72 13.17
C PHE A 45 -24.09 0.93 14.59
N SER A 46 -25.40 1.09 14.76
CA SER A 46 -26.00 1.32 16.09
C SER A 46 -25.76 0.16 17.05
N ALA A 47 -25.79 -1.09 16.56
CA ALA A 47 -25.49 -2.25 17.40
C ALA A 47 -24.02 -2.27 17.83
N LEU A 48 -23.09 -1.93 16.92
CA LEU A 48 -21.66 -1.80 17.22
C LEU A 48 -21.41 -0.67 18.23
N MET A 49 -22.07 0.48 18.06
CA MET A 49 -22.00 1.59 19.01
C MET A 49 -22.46 1.17 20.40
N ASN A 50 -23.64 0.54 20.51
CA ASN A 50 -24.19 0.10 21.79
C ASN A 50 -23.34 -0.99 22.47
N HIS A 51 -22.58 -1.77 21.69
CA HIS A 51 -21.67 -2.77 22.25
C HIS A 51 -20.46 -2.15 22.97
N PHE A 52 -19.93 -1.04 22.45
CA PHE A 52 -18.74 -0.40 22.99
C PHE A 52 -19.03 0.79 23.91
N LEU A 53 -20.23 1.37 23.85
CA LEU A 53 -20.59 2.52 24.68
C LEU A 53 -21.09 2.09 26.06
N PRO A 54 -20.58 2.70 27.15
CA PRO A 54 -21.13 2.49 28.47
C PRO A 54 -22.45 3.26 28.61
N THR A 55 -23.58 2.57 28.62
CA THR A 55 -24.92 3.17 28.80
C THR A 55 -25.45 3.03 30.23
N ASP A 56 -25.25 1.87 30.87
CA ASP A 56 -25.91 1.51 32.13
C ASP A 56 -24.94 1.41 33.32
N SER A 57 -23.82 2.13 33.26
CA SER A 57 -22.81 2.15 34.33
C SER A 57 -22.52 3.57 34.79
N TRP A 58 -21.82 3.71 35.91
CA TRP A 58 -21.34 5.00 36.39
C TRP A 58 -20.43 5.73 35.38
N LEU A 59 -19.92 5.04 34.35
CA LEU A 59 -19.16 5.61 33.23
C LEU A 59 -20.05 6.26 32.15
N ALA A 60 -21.38 6.26 32.30
CA ALA A 60 -22.29 6.86 31.32
C ALA A 60 -21.99 8.35 31.04
N PHE A 61 -21.37 9.07 31.98
CA PHE A 61 -20.93 10.45 31.76
C PHE A 61 -19.86 10.58 30.66
N LEU A 62 -19.11 9.50 30.34
CA LEU A 62 -18.13 9.48 29.24
C LEU A 62 -18.79 9.28 27.87
N HIS A 63 -20.09 8.96 27.81
CA HIS A 63 -20.77 8.63 26.56
C HIS A 63 -20.58 9.72 25.49
N TRP A 64 -20.76 10.99 25.84
CA TRP A 64 -20.64 12.09 24.88
C TRP A 64 -19.22 12.22 24.28
N LEU A 65 -18.18 11.82 25.03
CA LEU A 65 -16.79 11.84 24.58
C LEU A 65 -16.43 10.59 23.79
N LEU A 66 -16.88 9.42 24.27
CA LEU A 66 -16.58 8.14 23.63
C LEU A 66 -17.34 7.94 22.33
N TRP A 67 -18.54 8.51 22.20
CA TRP A 67 -19.34 8.39 20.98
C TRP A 67 -18.58 8.83 19.72
N PRO A 68 -18.04 10.06 19.60
CA PRO A 68 -17.31 10.47 18.40
C PRO A 68 -16.01 9.67 18.22
N VAL A 69 -15.31 9.32 19.30
CA VAL A 69 -14.07 8.55 19.23
C VAL A 69 -14.33 7.16 18.66
N ILE A 70 -15.29 6.43 19.22
CA ILE A 70 -15.62 5.07 18.77
C ILE A 70 -16.24 5.13 17.36
N ALA A 71 -17.09 6.10 17.06
CA ALA A 71 -17.65 6.27 15.71
C ALA A 71 -16.53 6.45 14.67
N VAL A 72 -15.57 7.34 14.94
CA VAL A 72 -14.39 7.52 14.08
C VAL A 72 -13.56 6.25 13.99
N MET A 73 -13.31 5.57 15.12
CA MET A 73 -12.56 4.31 15.13
C MET A 73 -13.22 3.22 14.28
N ILE A 74 -14.55 3.06 14.36
CA ILE A 74 -15.28 2.10 13.54
C ILE A 74 -15.15 2.46 12.07
N VAL A 75 -15.37 3.73 11.72
CA VAL A 75 -15.24 4.19 10.33
C VAL A 75 -13.82 3.92 9.82
N VAL A 76 -12.80 4.28 10.58
CA VAL A 76 -11.39 4.05 10.25
C VAL A 76 -11.13 2.55 10.08
N LEU A 77 -11.51 1.72 11.05
CA LEU A 77 -11.30 0.27 11.01
C LEU A 77 -11.96 -0.33 9.77
N VAL A 78 -13.20 0.06 9.49
CA VAL A 78 -13.97 -0.41 8.34
C VAL A 78 -13.30 0.01 7.03
N LEU A 79 -12.95 1.29 6.88
CA LEU A 79 -12.25 1.81 5.69
C LEU A 79 -10.92 1.07 5.44
N TYR A 80 -10.12 0.84 6.47
CA TYR A 80 -8.85 0.14 6.34
C TYR A 80 -9.03 -1.36 6.08
N THR A 81 -9.98 -2.03 6.73
CA THR A 81 -10.29 -3.45 6.45
C THR A 81 -10.72 -3.61 4.99
N PHE A 82 -11.60 -2.75 4.49
CA PHE A 82 -12.01 -2.80 3.09
C PHE A 82 -10.86 -2.49 2.13
N SER A 83 -10.03 -1.50 2.45
CA SER A 83 -8.85 -1.18 1.63
C SER A 83 -7.87 -2.35 1.56
N LEU A 84 -7.63 -3.03 2.68
CA LEU A 84 -6.80 -4.23 2.72
C LEU A 84 -7.40 -5.35 1.86
N LEU A 85 -8.68 -5.68 2.04
CA LEU A 85 -9.35 -6.71 1.25
C LEU A 85 -9.33 -6.39 -0.25
N ALA A 86 -9.62 -5.14 -0.62
CA ALA A 86 -9.60 -4.69 -2.01
C ALA A 86 -8.20 -4.86 -2.62
N ASN A 87 -7.14 -4.47 -1.90
CA ASN A 87 -5.76 -4.64 -2.36
C ASN A 87 -5.36 -6.11 -2.49
N LEU A 88 -5.76 -6.95 -1.53
CA LEU A 88 -5.51 -8.40 -1.59
C LEU A 88 -6.19 -9.04 -2.81
N ILE A 89 -7.44 -8.66 -3.10
CA ILE A 89 -8.17 -9.17 -4.27
C ILE A 89 -7.57 -8.61 -5.57
N ALA A 90 -7.11 -7.36 -5.57
CA ALA A 90 -6.51 -6.71 -6.75
C ALA A 90 -5.11 -7.26 -7.07
N ALA A 91 -4.37 -7.78 -6.08
CA ALA A 91 -3.00 -8.27 -6.25
C ALA A 91 -2.80 -9.23 -7.44
N PRO A 92 -3.57 -10.32 -7.61
CA PRO A 92 -3.43 -11.20 -8.77
C PRO A 92 -3.71 -10.47 -10.10
N PHE A 93 -4.72 -9.59 -10.15
CA PHE A 93 -5.04 -8.82 -11.35
C PHE A 93 -3.91 -7.86 -11.73
N ASN A 94 -3.27 -7.23 -10.74
CA ASN A 94 -2.11 -6.37 -10.95
C ASN A 94 -0.90 -7.16 -11.48
N GLY A 95 -0.68 -8.39 -11.01
CA GLY A 95 0.34 -9.29 -11.55
C GLY A 95 0.10 -9.64 -13.01
N PHE A 96 -1.12 -10.06 -13.36
CA PHE A 96 -1.51 -10.37 -14.74
C PHE A 96 -1.47 -9.15 -15.66
N LEU A 97 -1.90 -7.99 -15.15
CA LEU A 97 -1.81 -6.72 -15.88
C LEU A 97 -0.34 -6.39 -16.21
N ALA A 98 0.56 -6.52 -15.24
CA ALA A 98 1.98 -6.30 -15.44
C ALA A 98 2.57 -7.27 -16.48
N ALA A 99 2.21 -8.57 -16.41
CA ALA A 99 2.66 -9.57 -17.37
C ALA A 99 2.20 -9.26 -18.81
N LYS A 100 0.95 -8.79 -18.96
CA LYS A 100 0.41 -8.39 -20.26
C LYS A 100 1.05 -7.11 -20.80
N VAL A 101 1.31 -6.12 -19.95
CA VAL A 101 2.04 -4.91 -20.36
C VAL A 101 3.46 -5.27 -20.82
N GLU A 102 4.15 -6.12 -20.07
CA GLU A 102 5.48 -6.61 -20.44
C GLU A 102 5.46 -7.33 -21.79
N ALA A 103 4.51 -8.25 -22.01
CA ALA A 103 4.35 -8.95 -23.28
C ALA A 103 4.10 -8.00 -24.47
N LEU A 104 3.38 -6.90 -24.26
CA LEU A 104 3.08 -5.93 -25.32
C LEU A 104 4.27 -5.01 -25.64
N GLU A 105 5.15 -4.74 -24.67
CA GLU A 105 6.35 -3.92 -24.85
C GLU A 105 7.54 -4.75 -25.39
N THR A 106 7.73 -5.97 -24.90
CA THR A 106 8.89 -6.82 -25.24
C THR A 106 8.60 -7.83 -26.35
N GLY A 107 7.32 -8.10 -26.63
CA GLY A 107 6.90 -9.20 -27.51
C GLY A 107 7.05 -10.60 -26.89
N GLN A 108 7.47 -10.69 -25.62
CA GLN A 108 7.65 -11.95 -24.90
C GLN A 108 6.81 -11.96 -23.63
N ALA A 109 5.94 -12.95 -23.48
CA ALA A 109 5.20 -13.12 -22.23
C ALA A 109 6.14 -13.69 -21.15
N PRO A 110 6.14 -13.12 -19.94
CA PRO A 110 6.85 -13.74 -18.82
C PRO A 110 6.20 -15.09 -18.52
N ASP A 111 7.03 -16.13 -18.43
CA ASP A 111 6.60 -17.48 -18.07
C ASP A 111 7.09 -17.79 -16.66
N SER A 112 6.16 -17.83 -15.72
CA SER A 112 6.43 -18.19 -14.32
C SER A 112 6.67 -19.70 -14.15
N GLY A 113 6.24 -20.53 -15.12
CA GLY A 113 6.18 -21.99 -15.00
C GLY A 113 5.18 -22.50 -13.95
N MET A 114 4.35 -21.62 -13.38
CA MET A 114 3.40 -21.95 -12.31
C MET A 114 1.98 -22.15 -12.86
N SER A 115 1.16 -22.92 -12.14
CA SER A 115 -0.27 -22.98 -12.45
C SER A 115 -0.95 -21.67 -12.07
N LEU A 116 -2.02 -21.30 -12.78
CA LEU A 116 -2.80 -20.08 -12.49
C LEU A 116 -3.22 -19.99 -11.01
N ALA A 117 -3.62 -21.11 -10.42
CA ALA A 117 -4.00 -21.15 -9.01
C ALA A 117 -2.81 -20.86 -8.07
N ALA A 118 -1.62 -21.37 -8.41
CA ALA A 118 -0.40 -21.11 -7.66
C ALA A 118 0.05 -19.65 -7.79
N GLU A 119 -0.07 -19.04 -8.98
CA GLU A 119 0.21 -17.62 -9.21
C GLU A 119 -0.71 -16.70 -8.39
N ILE A 120 -2.02 -17.01 -8.36
CA ILE A 120 -3.00 -16.25 -7.57
C ILE A 120 -2.66 -16.34 -6.08
N TRP A 121 -2.42 -17.56 -5.58
CA TRP A 121 -2.08 -17.77 -4.17
C TRP A 121 -0.77 -17.06 -3.79
N GLN A 122 0.25 -17.18 -4.64
CA GLN A 122 1.53 -16.52 -4.42
C GLN A 122 1.40 -15.00 -4.42
N SER A 123 0.61 -14.44 -5.33
CA SER A 123 0.34 -12.99 -5.39
C SER A 123 -0.31 -12.48 -4.10
N ILE A 124 -1.33 -13.19 -3.60
CA ILE A 124 -1.99 -12.85 -2.32
C ILE A 124 -1.00 -12.96 -1.15
N ALA A 125 -0.22 -14.04 -1.10
CA ALA A 125 0.77 -14.24 -0.04
C ALA A 125 1.86 -13.16 -0.06
N GLN A 126 2.29 -12.70 -1.24
CA GLN A 126 3.20 -11.57 -1.36
C GLN A 126 2.57 -10.27 -0.89
N GLU A 127 1.31 -10.01 -1.23
CA GLU A 127 0.58 -8.82 -0.79
C GLU A 127 0.46 -8.74 0.73
N ILE A 128 0.20 -9.87 1.40
CA ILE A 128 0.18 -9.96 2.87
C ILE A 128 1.58 -9.65 3.44
N ARG A 129 2.64 -10.24 2.88
CA ARG A 129 4.01 -9.99 3.33
C ARG A 129 4.40 -8.51 3.17
N LYS A 130 4.04 -7.89 2.05
CA LYS A 130 4.25 -6.45 1.78
C LYS A 130 3.51 -5.59 2.80
N THR A 131 2.24 -5.90 3.03
CA THR A 131 1.42 -5.22 4.03
C THR A 131 2.07 -5.28 5.42
N CYS A 132 2.46 -6.48 5.86
CA CYS A 132 3.15 -6.65 7.15
C CYS A 132 4.49 -5.89 7.20
N PHE A 133 5.28 -5.95 6.13
CA PHE A 133 6.54 -5.22 6.03
C PHE A 133 6.32 -3.71 6.15
N PHE A 134 5.38 -3.15 5.38
CA PHE A 134 5.07 -1.73 5.43
C PHE A 134 4.55 -1.33 6.82
N LEU A 135 3.59 -2.07 7.38
CA LEU A 135 3.09 -1.78 8.73
C LEU A 135 4.20 -1.78 9.78
N LEU A 136 5.10 -2.77 9.75
CA LEU A 136 6.22 -2.85 10.69
C LEU A 136 7.17 -1.66 10.55
N TRP A 137 7.48 -1.25 9.32
CA TRP A 137 8.36 -0.11 9.04
C TRP A 137 7.70 1.26 9.27
N ALA A 138 6.38 1.33 9.30
CA ALA A 138 5.66 2.56 9.65
C ALA A 138 5.79 2.89 11.14
N ILE A 139 5.89 1.88 12.02
CA ILE A 139 5.99 2.06 13.49
C ILE A 139 7.12 3.01 13.90
N PRO A 140 8.40 2.81 13.52
CA PRO A 140 9.48 3.72 13.94
C PRO A 140 9.25 5.15 13.46
N ILE A 141 8.63 5.35 12.30
CA ILE A 141 8.31 6.69 11.79
C ILE A 141 7.19 7.32 12.62
N LEU A 142 6.14 6.56 12.98
CA LEU A 142 5.09 7.05 13.89
C LEU A 142 5.65 7.44 15.25
N LEU A 143 6.60 6.65 15.78
CA LEU A 143 7.25 6.95 17.06
C LEU A 143 7.99 8.29 17.05
N THR A 144 8.50 8.75 15.90
CA THR A 144 9.11 10.09 15.79
C THR A 144 8.13 11.22 16.09
N GLY A 145 6.82 11.01 15.86
CA GLY A 145 5.78 12.00 16.10
C GLY A 145 5.51 12.27 17.58
N PHE A 146 5.93 11.38 18.48
CA PHE A 146 5.79 11.53 19.93
C PHE A 146 6.99 12.22 20.58
N VAL A 147 8.10 12.40 19.84
CA VAL A 147 9.32 13.05 20.35
C VAL A 147 9.25 14.55 20.02
N PRO A 148 9.24 15.45 21.03
CA PRO A 148 9.25 16.89 20.81
C PRO A 148 10.44 17.31 19.93
N LEU A 149 10.25 18.33 19.08
CA LEU A 149 11.20 18.80 18.06
C LEU A 149 11.42 17.85 16.88
N LEU A 150 11.52 16.54 17.12
CA LEU A 150 11.62 15.53 16.05
C LEU A 150 10.29 15.37 15.30
N ASN A 151 9.17 15.60 15.96
CA ASN A 151 7.83 15.56 15.37
C ASN A 151 7.64 16.54 14.20
N LEU A 152 8.43 17.63 14.12
CA LEU A 152 8.44 18.54 12.96
C LEU A 152 8.93 17.84 11.69
N LEU A 153 9.79 16.82 11.82
CA LEU A 153 10.30 16.03 10.69
C LEU A 153 9.36 14.87 10.31
N THR A 154 8.45 14.46 11.19
CA THR A 154 7.56 13.32 10.98
C THR A 154 6.76 13.41 9.66
N PRO A 155 6.14 14.54 9.27
CA PRO A 155 5.42 14.63 8.00
C PRO A 155 6.32 14.38 6.77
N PHE A 156 7.57 14.86 6.81
CA PHE A 156 8.53 14.67 5.72
C PHE A 156 9.00 13.22 5.65
N LEU A 157 9.30 12.61 6.80
CA LEU A 157 9.65 11.18 6.89
C LEU A 157 8.50 10.30 6.42
N TRP A 158 7.27 10.63 6.82
CA TRP A 158 6.06 9.92 6.41
C TRP A 158 5.83 10.03 4.90
N PHE A 159 6.03 11.23 4.32
CA PHE A 159 5.93 11.44 2.89
C PHE A 159 6.98 10.62 2.12
N ALA A 160 8.25 10.70 2.53
CA ALA A 160 9.33 9.95 1.90
C ALA A 160 9.11 8.43 1.97
N TYR A 161 8.68 7.95 3.13
CA TYR A 161 8.30 6.55 3.32
C TYR A 161 7.11 6.15 2.44
N SER A 162 6.07 6.98 2.36
CA SER A 162 4.89 6.70 1.52
C SER A 162 5.26 6.63 0.05
N ALA A 163 6.12 7.55 -0.44
CA ALA A 163 6.63 7.54 -1.81
C ALA A 163 7.46 6.27 -2.09
N TYR A 164 8.32 5.87 -1.15
CA TYR A 164 9.12 4.66 -1.26
C TYR A 164 8.26 3.39 -1.26
N SER A 165 7.29 3.27 -0.36
CA SER A 165 6.36 2.14 -0.29
C SER A 165 5.52 2.04 -1.55
N ALA A 166 5.04 3.16 -2.11
CA ALA A 166 4.32 3.17 -3.38
C ALA A 166 5.20 2.66 -4.53
N TYR A 167 6.45 3.11 -4.62
CA TYR A 167 7.39 2.61 -5.62
C TYR A 167 7.60 1.09 -5.51
N LEU A 168 7.89 0.59 -4.30
CA LEU A 168 8.07 -0.85 -4.07
C LEU A 168 6.81 -1.65 -4.41
N GLN A 169 5.64 -1.16 -4.04
CA GLN A 169 4.37 -1.83 -4.25
C GLN A 169 4.12 -2.15 -5.73
N TYR A 170 4.42 -1.20 -6.63
CA TYR A 170 4.17 -1.35 -8.06
C TYR A 170 5.33 -1.98 -8.84
N MET A 171 6.57 -1.82 -8.39
CA MET A 171 7.73 -2.50 -9.00
C MET A 171 7.79 -3.99 -8.69
N ASP A 172 7.15 -4.43 -7.61
CA ASP A 172 7.10 -5.84 -7.22
C ASP A 172 6.40 -6.73 -8.26
N TYR A 173 5.36 -6.25 -8.95
CA TYR A 173 4.63 -7.07 -9.94
C TYR A 173 5.48 -7.54 -11.12
N PRO A 174 6.17 -6.66 -11.90
CA PRO A 174 7.03 -7.12 -13.00
C PRO A 174 8.23 -7.93 -12.50
N MET A 175 8.73 -7.65 -11.29
CA MET A 175 9.81 -8.43 -10.67
C MET A 175 9.34 -9.85 -10.32
N ALA A 176 8.17 -9.98 -9.71
CA ALA A 176 7.58 -11.26 -9.32
C ALA A 176 7.28 -12.14 -10.54
N ASN A 177 6.80 -11.54 -11.65
CA ASN A 177 6.58 -12.24 -12.92
C ASN A 177 7.88 -12.84 -13.49
N ASN A 178 9.03 -12.26 -13.16
CA ASN A 178 10.36 -12.72 -13.54
C ASN A 178 11.08 -13.50 -12.43
N GLY A 179 10.35 -13.98 -11.41
CA GLY A 179 10.89 -14.81 -10.32
C GLY A 179 11.68 -14.05 -9.25
N ILE A 180 11.73 -12.72 -9.30
CA ILE A 180 12.37 -11.88 -8.28
C ILE A 180 11.32 -11.53 -7.22
N PHE A 181 11.30 -12.30 -6.12
CA PHE A 181 10.30 -12.11 -5.07
C PHE A 181 10.65 -11.00 -4.08
N PHE A 182 9.61 -10.41 -3.46
CA PHE A 182 9.71 -9.27 -2.53
C PHE A 182 10.80 -9.38 -1.46
N TYR A 183 11.10 -10.55 -0.88
CA TYR A 183 12.15 -10.67 0.14
C TYR A 183 13.56 -10.43 -0.42
N ALA A 184 13.83 -10.92 -1.62
CA ALA A 184 15.05 -10.62 -2.34
C ALA A 184 15.07 -9.12 -2.71
N ALA A 185 13.99 -8.60 -3.28
CA ALA A 185 13.90 -7.19 -3.66
C ALA A 185 14.04 -6.24 -2.45
N ALA A 186 13.36 -6.48 -1.34
CA ALA A 186 13.38 -5.65 -0.14
C ALA A 186 14.75 -5.62 0.53
N SER A 187 15.52 -6.71 0.49
CA SER A 187 16.91 -6.72 0.95
C SER A 187 17.84 -5.95 0.00
N TYR A 188 17.65 -6.06 -1.32
CA TYR A 188 18.33 -5.20 -2.31
C TYR A 188 17.98 -3.72 -2.13
N PHE A 189 16.73 -3.39 -1.83
CA PHE A 189 16.28 -2.02 -1.66
C PHE A 189 16.64 -1.44 -0.28
N ALA A 190 16.64 -2.22 0.79
CA ALA A 190 17.21 -1.80 2.08
C ALA A 190 18.72 -1.57 1.98
N ALA A 191 19.44 -2.38 1.19
CA ALA A 191 20.84 -2.16 0.86
C ALA A 191 21.03 -0.93 -0.06
N ALA A 192 20.12 -0.69 -1.00
CA ALA A 192 20.11 0.51 -1.85
C ALA A 192 19.81 1.78 -1.04
N PHE A 193 18.92 1.72 -0.04
CA PHE A 193 18.66 2.81 0.91
C PHE A 193 19.88 3.08 1.79
N LYS A 194 20.58 2.04 2.28
CA LYS A 194 21.91 2.19 2.91
C LYS A 194 22.94 2.81 1.97
N ARG A 195 22.90 2.49 0.67
CA ARG A 195 23.78 3.09 -0.35
C ARG A 195 23.41 4.54 -0.66
N TYR A 196 22.12 4.88 -0.65
CA TYR A 196 21.62 6.25 -0.81
C TYR A 196 21.90 7.11 0.42
N TYR A 197 21.74 6.57 1.63
CA TYR A 197 22.17 7.19 2.90
C TYR A 197 23.68 7.45 2.92
N ARG A 198 24.48 6.50 2.39
CA ARG A 198 25.92 6.67 2.25
C ARG A 198 26.30 7.74 1.22
N ILE A 199 25.58 7.83 0.09
CA ILE A 199 25.75 8.92 -0.91
C ILE A 199 25.32 10.27 -0.33
N TRP A 200 24.24 10.32 0.44
CA TRP A 200 23.79 11.51 1.18
C TRP A 200 24.83 11.96 2.20
N ARG A 201 25.45 11.03 2.93
CA ARG A 201 26.55 11.31 3.86
C ARG A 201 27.79 11.85 3.15
N TYR A 202 28.10 11.41 1.93
CA TYR A 202 29.20 11.99 1.14
C TYR A 202 28.85 13.38 0.58
N CYS A 203 27.59 13.66 0.24
CA CYS A 203 27.18 15.00 -0.20
C CYS A 203 27.09 16.02 0.95
N PHE A 204 26.85 15.59 2.20
CA PHE A 204 26.79 16.48 3.36
C PHE A 204 28.16 16.68 4.06
N LEU A 205 29.14 15.80 3.84
CA LEU A 205 30.51 15.94 4.37
C LEU A 205 31.45 16.74 3.45
N PHE A 206 31.02 17.10 2.24
CA PHE A 206 31.77 17.95 1.30
C PHE A 206 31.19 19.36 1.14
N ALA A 207 30.22 19.74 1.97
CA ALA A 207 29.59 21.06 1.92
C ALA A 207 30.24 22.09 2.88
N ASP A 208 31.36 21.76 3.53
CA ASP A 208 31.96 22.60 4.59
C ASP A 208 33.47 22.90 4.41
N ASP A 209 34.00 22.75 3.19
CA ASP A 209 35.42 23.04 2.86
C ASP A 209 35.59 23.99 1.66
N SER A 210 34.59 24.84 1.37
CA SER A 210 34.71 25.88 0.34
C SER A 210 34.10 27.23 0.73
N ALA A 211 34.19 27.55 2.02
CA ALA A 211 34.13 28.92 2.50
C ALA A 211 35.43 29.20 3.26
N ASP A 212 36.27 30.00 2.61
CA ASP A 212 37.53 30.63 3.04
C ASP A 212 38.84 29.84 2.95
#